data_AF-A0A971ZZF5-F1
#
_entry.id   AF-A0A971ZZF5-F1
#
_cell.length_a   1.000
_cell.length_b   1.000
_cell.length_c   1.000
_cell.angle_alpha   90.00
_cell.angle_beta   90.00
_cell.angle_gamma   90.00
#
_symmetry.space_group_name_H-M   'P 1'
#
loop_
_entity.id
_entity.type
_entity.pdbx_description
1 polymer ?
#
loop_
_entity_poly.entity_id
_entity_poly.type
_entity_poly.pdbx_seq_one_letter_code
_entity_poly.pdbx_strand_id
1 'polypeptide(L)'
;MFSNEAGLGSAPIAHAASKNDDAVNEGLIASLGVFIVTMIVCTLTAFVILASGILSFDKTGLMIIEGGLDGAALTTAAFNRLIPRVGEYIITFGIVFFAFSTLIGWYYYGCKCVEFIAGVKAVNLYKWAWIILSFVGATIPF
;
A
#
# COMPACT_ATOMS: atom_id res chain seq x y z
N MET A 1 9.02 -4.20 2.37
CA MET A 1 9.15 -3.19 3.44
C MET A 1 8.05 -2.14 3.34
N PHE A 2 7.99 -1.32 2.28
CA PHE A 2 6.92 -0.32 2.14
C PHE A 2 5.51 -0.90 1.98
N SER A 3 5.38 -2.09 1.39
CA SER A 3 4.07 -2.72 1.16
C SER A 3 3.53 -3.50 2.37
N ASN A 4 4.40 -4.05 3.21
CA ASN A 4 4.02 -4.99 4.26
C ASN A 4 4.36 -4.50 5.69
N GLU A 5 4.98 -3.32 5.81
CA GLU A 5 5.32 -2.66 7.08
C GLU A 5 6.12 -3.51 8.09
N ALA A 6 6.68 -4.63 7.63
CA ALA A 6 7.46 -5.51 8.48
C ALA A 6 8.74 -4.80 8.96
N GLY A 7 8.90 -4.71 10.28
CA GLY A 7 10.05 -4.07 10.92
C GLY A 7 9.94 -2.55 11.12
N LEU A 8 8.84 -1.90 10.71
CA LEU A 8 8.61 -0.46 10.94
C LEU A 8 8.03 -0.13 12.32
N GLY A 9 7.49 -1.12 13.04
CA GLY A 9 6.90 -0.92 14.36
C GLY A 9 5.53 -0.24 14.36
N SER A 10 4.97 0.11 13.18
CA SER A 10 3.63 0.70 13.01
C SER A 10 2.50 -0.33 13.19
N ALA A 11 2.64 -1.52 12.59
CA ALA A 11 1.60 -2.55 12.62
C ALA A 11 1.13 -2.95 14.04
N PRO A 12 2.01 -3.10 15.06
CA PRO A 12 1.58 -3.37 16.44
C PRO A 12 0.62 -2.32 17.03
N ILE A 13 0.63 -1.07 16.55
CA ILE A 13 -0.27 0.00 17.04
C ILE A 13 -1.73 -0.33 16.72
N ALA A 14 -2.01 -0.91 15.54
CA ALA A 14 -3.35 -1.40 15.21
C ALA A 14 -3.72 -2.64 16.04
N HIS A 15 -2.82 -3.61 16.13
CA HIS A 15 -3.08 -4.86 16.85
C HIS A 15 -3.28 -4.65 18.35
N ALA A 16 -2.65 -3.64 18.94
CA ALA A 16 -2.88 -3.27 20.34
C ALA A 16 -4.30 -2.77 20.64
N ALA A 17 -5.08 -2.42 19.61
CA ALA A 17 -6.48 -2.00 19.75
C ALA A 17 -7.48 -3.15 19.54
N SER A 18 -7.03 -4.36 19.24
CA SER A 18 -7.91 -5.51 19.06
C SER A 18 -8.44 -6.00 20.42
N LYS A 19 -9.64 -6.60 20.39
CA LYS A 19 -10.23 -7.27 21.56
C LYS A 19 -9.73 -8.71 21.59
N ASN A 20 -8.45 -8.89 21.89
CA ASN A 20 -7.84 -10.19 22.09
C ASN A 20 -6.96 -10.15 23.34
N ASP A 21 -7.08 -11.18 24.17
CA ASP A 21 -6.36 -11.29 25.44
C ASP A 21 -5.05 -12.10 25.29
N ASP A 22 -4.80 -12.69 24.11
CA ASP A 22 -3.61 -13.48 23.80
C ASP A 22 -2.73 -12.83 22.73
N ALA A 23 -1.57 -12.32 23.18
CA ALA A 23 -0.58 -11.68 22.33
C ALA A 23 0.01 -12.61 21.25
N VAL A 24 0.06 -13.92 21.48
CA VAL A 24 0.58 -14.90 20.50
C VAL A 24 -0.40 -15.00 19.33
N ASN A 25 -1.70 -15.08 19.62
CA ASN A 25 -2.73 -15.13 18.59
C ASN A 25 -2.76 -13.83 17.76
N GLU A 26 -2.60 -12.66 18.40
CA GLU A 26 -2.47 -11.40 17.64
C GLU A 26 -1.21 -11.36 16.77
N GLY A 27 -0.09 -11.86 17.28
CA GLY A 27 1.15 -11.95 16.51
C GLY A 27 1.01 -12.82 15.26
N LEU A 28 0.30 -13.95 15.38
CA LEU A 28 -0.02 -14.82 14.24
C LEU A 28 -0.93 -14.10 13.23
N ILE A 29 -2.00 -13.45 13.69
CA ILE A 29 -2.91 -12.68 12.81
C ILE A 29 -2.17 -11.54 12.10
N ALA A 30 -1.31 -10.82 12.80
CA ALA A 30 -0.47 -9.78 12.23
C ALA A 30 0.44 -10.31 11.12
N SER A 31 1.09 -11.46 11.38
CA SER A 31 1.97 -12.11 10.39
C SER A 31 1.21 -12.59 9.14
N LEU A 32 -0.07 -13.00 9.29
CA LEU A 32 -0.93 -13.35 8.16
C LEU A 32 -1.20 -12.15 7.25
N GLY A 33 -1.39 -10.95 7.81
CA GLY A 33 -1.51 -9.73 7.03
C GLY A 33 -0.29 -9.48 6.14
N VAL A 34 0.91 -9.64 6.69
CA VAL A 34 2.19 -9.52 5.96
C VAL A 34 2.30 -10.58 4.86
N PHE A 35 1.91 -11.83 5.16
CA PHE A 35 1.92 -12.93 4.21
C PHE A 35 0.97 -12.67 3.03
N ILE A 36 -0.28 -12.27 3.29
CA ILE A 36 -1.28 -12.02 2.24
C ILE A 36 -0.79 -10.90 1.31
N VAL A 37 -0.37 -9.76 1.84
CA VAL A 37 0.03 -8.63 1.00
C VAL A 37 1.31 -8.94 0.21
N THR A 38 2.31 -9.57 0.83
CA THR A 38 3.61 -9.77 0.18
C THR A 38 3.64 -11.01 -0.71
N MET A 39 3.27 -12.16 -0.16
CA MET A 39 3.44 -13.44 -0.85
C MET A 39 2.32 -13.70 -1.85
N ILE A 40 1.11 -13.20 -1.59
CA ILE A 40 -0.02 -13.40 -2.49
C ILE A 40 -0.18 -12.18 -3.40
N VAL A 41 -0.49 -11.00 -2.87
CA VAL A 41 -0.88 -9.84 -3.69
C VAL A 41 0.28 -9.31 -4.53
N CYS A 42 1.44 -9.05 -3.93
CA CYS A 42 2.61 -8.54 -4.67
C CYS A 42 3.13 -9.57 -5.68
N THR A 43 3.15 -10.87 -5.34
CA THR A 43 3.56 -11.93 -6.27
C THR A 43 2.60 -12.04 -7.45
N LEU A 44 1.29 -12.00 -7.23
CA LEU A 44 0.29 -12.02 -8.32
C LEU A 44 0.45 -10.81 -9.22
N THR A 45 0.66 -9.62 -8.64
CA THR A 45 0.90 -8.39 -9.40
C THR A 45 2.17 -8.51 -10.25
N ALA A 46 3.26 -8.99 -9.66
CA ALA A 46 4.51 -9.24 -10.39
C ALA A 46 4.33 -10.26 -11.51
N PHE A 47 3.60 -11.35 -11.25
CA PHE A 47 3.30 -12.37 -12.24
C PHE A 47 2.51 -11.81 -13.43
N VAL A 48 1.51 -10.97 -13.17
CA VAL A 48 0.75 -10.29 -14.22
C VAL A 48 1.65 -9.38 -15.06
N ILE A 49 2.53 -8.59 -14.43
CA ILE A 49 3.48 -7.75 -15.17
C ILE A 49 4.40 -8.61 -16.05
N LEU A 50 4.97 -9.69 -15.49
CA LEU A 50 5.85 -10.61 -16.22
C LEU A 50 5.15 -11.32 -17.39
N ALA A 51 3.89 -11.73 -17.21
CA ALA A 51 3.11 -12.42 -18.23
C ALA A 51 2.52 -11.48 -19.31
N SER A 52 2.46 -10.17 -19.06
CA SER A 52 1.80 -9.20 -19.95
C SER A 52 2.54 -8.91 -21.26
N GLY A 53 3.81 -9.34 -21.37
CA GLY A 53 4.66 -9.04 -22.53
C GLY A 53 5.08 -7.58 -22.66
N ILE A 54 4.85 -6.73 -21.65
CA ILE A 54 5.37 -5.34 -21.60
C ILE A 54 6.88 -5.29 -21.35
N LEU A 55 7.44 -6.38 -20.83
CA LEU A 55 8.86 -6.51 -20.51
C LEU A 55 9.60 -7.17 -21.66
N SER A 56 10.67 -6.53 -22.11
CA SER A 56 11.63 -7.07 -23.07
C SER A 56 13.03 -7.07 -22.47
N PHE A 57 13.90 -7.98 -22.91
CA PHE A 57 15.30 -7.99 -22.49
C PHE A 57 16.18 -7.51 -23.64
N ASP A 58 17.05 -6.54 -23.37
CA ASP A 58 18.09 -6.15 -24.32
C ASP A 58 19.16 -7.25 -24.46
N LYS A 59 19.99 -7.17 -25.50
CA LYS A 59 21.14 -8.07 -25.73
C LYS A 59 22.14 -8.10 -24.56
N THR A 60 22.11 -7.09 -23.69
CA THR A 60 22.89 -6.99 -22.45
C THR A 60 22.23 -7.68 -21.25
N GLY A 61 21.01 -8.20 -21.40
CA GLY A 61 20.23 -8.82 -20.31
C GLY A 61 19.47 -7.81 -19.44
N LEU A 62 19.49 -6.51 -19.79
CA LEU A 62 18.75 -5.48 -19.06
C LEU A 62 17.26 -5.56 -19.39
N MET A 63 16.41 -5.50 -18.36
CA MET A 63 14.96 -5.43 -18.52
C MET A 63 14.54 -4.03 -19.00
N ILE A 64 13.85 -3.97 -20.14
CA ILE A 64 13.27 -2.77 -20.73
C ILE A 64 11.76 -2.85 -20.62
N ILE A 65 11.16 -1.81 -20.04
CA ILE A 65 9.72 -1.63 -19.97
C ILE A 65 9.26 -0.80 -21.15
N GLU A 66 8.26 -1.29 -21.88
CA GLU A 66 7.67 -0.56 -23.00
C GLU A 66 7.15 0.82 -22.57
N GLY A 67 7.51 1.86 -23.33
CA GLY A 67 7.08 3.24 -23.07
C GLY A 67 7.67 3.87 -21.80
N GLY A 68 8.62 3.21 -21.12
CA GLY A 68 9.20 3.73 -19.88
C GLY A 68 8.20 3.88 -18.73
N LEU A 69 7.10 3.11 -18.77
CA LEU A 69 6.05 3.15 -17.75
C LEU A 69 6.58 2.72 -16.38
N ASP A 70 6.11 3.38 -15.32
CA ASP A 70 6.45 3.04 -13.94
C ASP A 70 5.20 2.95 -13.05
N GLY A 71 5.42 2.44 -11.83
CA GLY A 71 4.42 2.40 -10.76
C GLY A 71 3.04 1.88 -11.17
N ALA A 72 2.02 2.69 -10.90
CA ALA A 72 0.62 2.39 -11.19
C ALA A 72 0.31 2.35 -12.71
N ALA A 73 1.00 3.16 -13.51
CA ALA A 73 0.80 3.19 -14.96
C ALA A 73 1.27 1.88 -15.61
N LEU A 74 2.41 1.35 -15.16
CA LEU A 74 2.93 0.05 -15.59
C LEU A 74 1.96 -1.10 -15.26
N THR A 75 1.47 -1.15 -14.02
CA THR A 75 0.52 -2.20 -13.60
C THR A 75 -0.79 -2.13 -14.37
N THR A 76 -1.31 -0.92 -14.58
CA THR A 76 -2.53 -0.68 -15.36
C THR A 76 -2.37 -1.16 -16.81
N ALA A 77 -1.26 -0.82 -17.45
CA ALA A 77 -0.97 -1.24 -18.82
C ALA A 77 -0.82 -2.77 -18.92
N ALA A 78 -0.14 -3.41 -17.96
CA ALA A 78 0.03 -4.86 -17.92
C ALA A 78 -1.32 -5.59 -17.78
N PHE A 79 -2.18 -5.14 -16.87
CA PHE A 79 -3.52 -5.70 -16.67
C PHE A 79 -4.42 -5.50 -17.90
N ASN A 80 -4.36 -4.34 -18.55
CA ASN A 80 -5.17 -4.06 -19.73
C ASN A 80 -4.73 -4.90 -20.96
N ARG A 81 -3.46 -5.33 -21.03
CA ARG A 81 -3.01 -6.28 -22.07
C ARG A 81 -3.56 -7.68 -21.88
N LEU A 82 -3.51 -8.19 -20.64
CA LEU A 82 -3.97 -9.54 -20.33
C LEU A 82 -5.49 -9.65 -20.28
N ILE A 83 -6.18 -8.60 -19.85
CA ILE A 83 -7.64 -8.52 -19.76
C ILE A 83 -8.12 -7.22 -20.43
N PRO A 84 -8.24 -7.20 -21.76
CA PRO A 84 -8.64 -6.00 -22.50
C PRO A 84 -9.98 -5.43 -22.01
N ARG A 85 -10.07 -4.09 -21.95
CA ARG A 85 -11.26 -3.29 -21.55
C ARG A 85 -11.65 -3.34 -20.07
N VAL A 86 -11.27 -4.39 -19.34
CA VAL A 86 -11.67 -4.57 -17.93
C VAL A 86 -10.48 -4.38 -16.98
N GLY A 87 -9.27 -4.75 -17.40
CA GLY A 87 -8.07 -4.70 -16.57
C GLY A 87 -7.75 -3.31 -16.02
N GLU A 88 -7.96 -2.26 -16.81
CA GLU A 88 -7.76 -0.88 -16.36
C GLU A 88 -8.69 -0.51 -15.20
N TYR A 89 -9.99 -0.76 -15.31
CA TYR A 89 -10.96 -0.46 -14.26
C TYR A 89 -10.66 -1.23 -12.97
N ILE A 90 -10.25 -2.50 -13.06
CA ILE A 90 -9.88 -3.30 -11.88
C ILE A 90 -8.76 -2.60 -11.10
N ILE A 91 -7.72 -2.13 -11.80
CA ILE A 91 -6.59 -1.46 -11.17
C ILE A 91 -6.98 -0.08 -10.64
N THR A 92 -7.74 0.71 -11.39
CA THR A 92 -8.21 2.03 -10.93
C THR A 92 -9.00 1.91 -9.63
N PHE A 93 -10.02 1.04 -9.57
CA PHE A 93 -10.80 0.85 -8.34
C PHE A 93 -9.94 0.24 -7.22
N GLY A 94 -9.05 -0.70 -7.55
CA GLY A 94 -8.13 -1.30 -6.60
C GLY A 94 -7.23 -0.26 -5.91
N ILE A 95 -6.63 0.65 -6.69
CA ILE A 95 -5.78 1.72 -6.17
C ILE A 95 -6.57 2.66 -5.25
N VAL A 96 -7.80 3.01 -5.62
CA VAL A 96 -8.65 3.89 -4.78
C VAL A 96 -8.88 3.27 -3.40
N PHE A 97 -9.28 1.99 -3.33
CA PHE A 97 -9.51 1.32 -2.05
C PHE A 97 -8.21 1.09 -1.28
N PHE A 98 -7.13 0.70 -1.97
CA PHE A 98 -5.85 0.47 -1.36
C PHE A 98 -5.29 1.75 -0.73
N ALA A 99 -5.20 2.83 -1.50
CA ALA A 99 -4.72 4.13 -1.02
C ALA A 99 -5.60 4.66 0.13
N PHE A 100 -6.92 4.54 0.03
CA PHE A 100 -7.84 4.95 1.09
C PHE A 100 -7.63 4.16 2.38
N SER A 101 -7.48 2.84 2.29
CA SER A 101 -7.22 2.00 3.47
C SER A 101 -5.90 2.37 4.16
N THR A 102 -4.85 2.66 3.38
CA THR A 102 -3.55 3.11 3.89
C THR A 102 -3.65 4.48 4.57
N LEU A 103 -4.40 5.43 3.97
CA LEU A 103 -4.61 6.75 4.56
C LEU A 103 -5.26 6.67 5.96
N ILE A 104 -6.27 5.80 6.12
CA ILE A 104 -6.92 5.60 7.42
C ILE A 104 -5.96 4.94 8.43
N GLY A 105 -5.25 3.89 8.01
CA GLY A 105 -4.30 3.18 8.87
C GLY A 105 -3.22 4.12 9.40
N TRP A 106 -2.57 4.89 8.53
CA TRP A 106 -1.51 5.82 8.90
C TRP A 106 -2.00 7.01 9.70
N TYR A 107 -3.22 7.50 9.44
CA TYR A 107 -3.87 8.49 10.32
C TYR A 107 -3.98 7.96 11.75
N TYR A 108 -4.46 6.73 11.93
CA TYR A 108 -4.60 6.13 13.25
C TYR A 108 -3.25 5.91 13.95
N TYR A 109 -2.26 5.38 13.23
CA TYR A 109 -0.90 5.20 13.76
C TYR A 109 -0.30 6.51 14.24
N GLY A 110 -0.40 7.56 13.42
CA GLY A 110 0.09 8.89 13.79
C GLY A 110 -0.66 9.50 14.97
N CYS A 111 -1.98 9.31 15.06
CA CYS A 111 -2.76 9.77 16.21
C CYS A 111 -2.24 9.17 17.52
N LYS A 112 -1.93 7.86 17.54
CA LYS A 112 -1.40 7.19 18.73
C LYS A 112 0.02 7.63 19.08
N CYS A 113 0.87 7.87 18.08
CA CYS A 113 2.19 8.45 18.31
C CYS A 113 2.10 9.88 18.89
N VAL A 114 1.23 10.72 18.36
CA VAL A 114 1.02 12.10 18.86
C VAL A 114 0.41 12.10 20.26
N GLU A 115 -0.56 11.23 20.52
CA GLU A 115 -1.16 11.03 21.83
C GLU A 115 -0.10 10.66 22.87
N PHE A 116 0.83 9.77 22.54
CA PHE A 116 1.93 9.36 23.42
C PHE A 116 2.88 10.51 23.74
N ILE A 117 3.22 11.35 22.76
CA ILE A 117 4.24 12.41 22.93
C ILE A 117 3.66 13.69 23.56
N ALA A 118 2.49 14.13 23.10
CA ALA A 118 1.93 15.44 23.39
C ALA A 118 0.53 15.40 24.04
N GLY A 119 0.04 14.20 24.34
CA GLY A 119 -1.25 13.97 24.98
C GLY A 119 -2.45 14.09 24.03
N VAL A 120 -3.62 13.75 24.55
CA VAL A 120 -4.88 13.62 23.79
C VAL A 120 -5.29 14.91 23.08
N LYS A 121 -4.96 16.09 23.65
CA LYS A 121 -5.33 17.38 23.06
C LYS A 121 -4.60 17.64 21.73
N ALA A 122 -3.37 17.16 21.59
CA ALA A 122 -2.57 17.33 20.37
C ALA A 122 -3.09 16.48 19.18
N VAL A 123 -3.84 15.41 19.46
CA VAL A 123 -4.43 14.55 18.43
C VAL A 123 -5.40 15.32 17.53
N ASN A 124 -6.16 16.27 18.09
CA ASN A 124 -7.09 17.06 17.29
C ASN A 124 -6.36 18.00 16.31
N LEU A 125 -5.19 18.52 16.69
CA LEU A 125 -4.33 19.30 15.79
C LEU A 125 -3.77 18.40 14.68
N TYR A 126 -3.29 17.21 15.04
CA TYR A 126 -2.78 16.22 14.08
C TYR A 126 -3.83 15.83 13.04
N LYS A 127 -5.10 15.63 13.44
CA LYS A 127 -6.20 15.35 12.52
C LYS A 127 -6.37 16.42 11.45
N TRP A 128 -6.39 17.70 11.82
CA TRP A 128 -6.51 18.78 10.84
C TRP A 128 -5.29 18.86 9.93
N ALA A 129 -4.09 18.71 10.49
CA ALA A 129 -2.87 18.65 9.70
C ALA A 129 -2.90 17.49 8.69
N TRP A 130 -3.33 16.30 9.09
CA TRP A 130 -3.44 15.12 8.23
C TRP A 130 -4.39 15.34 7.06
N ILE A 131 -5.57 15.93 7.31
CA ILE A 131 -6.57 16.22 6.26
C ILE A 131 -6.00 17.22 5.25
N ILE A 132 -5.39 18.32 5.73
CA ILE A 132 -4.82 19.35 4.86
C ILE A 132 -3.66 18.78 4.03
N LEU A 133 -2.74 18.05 4.66
CA LEU A 133 -1.60 17.45 3.97
C LEU A 133 -2.04 16.39 2.95
N SER A 134 -3.08 15.61 3.27
CA SER A 134 -3.64 14.64 2.32
C SER A 134 -4.25 15.33 1.10
N PHE A 135 -4.97 16.43 1.30
CA PHE A 135 -5.52 17.22 0.20
C PHE A 135 -4.41 17.86 -0.65
N VAL A 136 -3.42 18.50 -0.02
CA VAL A 136 -2.27 19.08 -0.73
C VAL A 136 -1.52 18.00 -1.51
N GLY A 137 -1.27 16.85 -0.90
CA GLY A 137 -0.60 15.71 -1.54
C GLY A 137 -1.35 15.20 -2.78
N ALA A 138 -2.68 15.26 -2.80
CA ALA A 138 -3.48 14.91 -3.96
C ALA A 138 -3.43 15.93 -5.10
N THR A 139 -3.02 17.18 -4.82
CA THR A 139 -2.98 18.28 -5.81
C THR A 139 -1.60 18.52 -6.43
N ILE A 140 -0.54 17.92 -5.89
CA ILE A 140 0.82 18.06 -6.42
C ILE A 140 0.99 17.08 -7.59
N PRO A 141 1.34 17.55 -8.80
CA PRO A 141 1.63 16.67 -9.93
C PRO A 141 2.93 15.90 -9.70
N PHE A 142 2.91 14.60 -10.03
CA PHE A 142 4.06 13.70 -10.05
C PHE A 142 4.67 13.63 -11.45
#